data_AF-A0A4U0FFC6-F1
#
_entry.id   AF-A0A4U0FFC6-F1
#
_cell.length_a   1.000
_cell.length_b   1.000
_cell.length_c   1.000
_cell.angle_alpha   90.00
_cell.angle_beta   90.00
_cell.angle_gamma   90.00
#
_symmetry.space_group_name_H-M   'P 1'
#
loop_
_entity.id
_entity.type
_entity.pdbx_description
1 polymer ?
#
loop_
_entity_poly.entity_id
_entity_poly.type
_entity_poly.pdbx_seq_one_letter_code
_entity_poly.pdbx_strand_id
1 'polypeptide(L)'
;MKKTLFELVNDVTDEITFLNFINELHKDRLENSDWENNSIESFLEAIHDWGKASINGLEFYEKPDNSWKRCAQILYMGKIYE
;
A
#
# COMPACT_ATOMS: atom_id res chain seq x y z
N MET A 1 -3.63 8.73 -19.62
CA MET A 1 -3.41 7.35 -19.13
C MET A 1 -3.88 7.28 -17.69
N LYS A 2 -4.50 6.16 -17.27
CA LYS A 2 -4.85 5.93 -15.86
C LYS A 2 -3.55 5.65 -15.10
N LYS A 3 -3.35 6.28 -13.93
CA LYS A 3 -2.19 5.99 -13.07
C LYS A 3 -2.29 4.58 -12.50
N THR A 4 -1.16 3.92 -12.34
CA THR A 4 -1.01 2.65 -11.63
C THR A 4 -1.18 2.84 -10.12
N LEU A 5 -1.45 1.76 -9.37
CA LEU A 5 -1.45 1.82 -7.90
C LEU A 5 -0.10 2.28 -7.33
N PHE A 6 1.01 1.87 -7.97
CA PHE A 6 2.36 2.28 -7.57
C PHE A 6 2.58 3.79 -7.74
N GLU A 7 2.05 4.40 -8.80
CA GLU A 7 2.10 5.86 -8.95
C GLU A 7 1.20 6.53 -7.91
N LEU A 8 -0.03 6.03 -7.72
CA LEU A 8 -1.00 6.60 -6.78
C LEU A 8 -0.51 6.57 -5.33
N VAL A 9 0.10 5.47 -4.88
CA VAL A 9 0.66 5.37 -3.51
C VAL A 9 1.79 6.37 -3.29
N ASN A 10 2.57 6.67 -4.33
CA ASN A 10 3.67 7.63 -4.27
C ASN A 10 3.19 9.09 -4.31
N ASP A 11 2.01 9.35 -4.85
CA ASP A 11 1.38 10.66 -4.94
C ASP A 11 0.54 11.03 -3.70
N VAL A 12 0.41 10.14 -2.72
CA VAL A 12 -0.29 10.45 -1.46
C VAL A 12 0.47 11.54 -0.71
N THR A 13 -0.21 12.67 -0.47
CA THR A 13 0.34 13.86 0.19
C THR A 13 -0.57 14.38 1.32
N ASP A 14 -1.83 13.99 1.33
CA ASP A 14 -2.84 14.42 2.28
C ASP A 14 -3.95 13.36 2.44
N GLU A 15 -4.93 13.66 3.27
CA GLU A 15 -6.07 12.76 3.53
C GLU A 15 -6.91 12.50 2.27
N ILE A 16 -7.08 13.50 1.40
CA ILE A 16 -7.89 13.39 0.18
C ILE A 16 -7.24 12.40 -0.79
N THR A 17 -5.94 12.58 -1.03
CA THR A 17 -5.15 11.70 -1.89
C THR A 17 -5.02 10.29 -1.30
N PHE A 18 -4.96 10.15 0.03
CA PHE A 18 -5.00 8.87 0.72
C PHE A 18 -6.32 8.12 0.55
N LEU A 19 -7.46 8.78 0.75
CA LEU A 19 -8.78 8.17 0.54
C LEU A 19 -8.99 7.78 -0.92
N ASN A 20 -8.47 8.57 -1.86
CA ASN A 20 -8.46 8.21 -3.27
C ASN A 20 -7.63 6.95 -3.52
N PHE A 21 -6.44 6.84 -2.93
CA PHE A 21 -5.62 5.62 -3.02
C PHE A 21 -6.34 4.39 -2.48
N ILE A 22 -6.99 4.47 -1.31
CA ILE A 22 -7.76 3.34 -0.75
C ILE A 22 -8.85 2.89 -1.71
N ASN A 23 -9.58 3.84 -2.32
CA ASN A 23 -10.64 3.51 -3.27
C ASN A 23 -10.10 2.82 -4.53
N GLU A 24 -8.96 3.27 -5.05
CA GLU A 24 -8.32 2.60 -6.20
C GLU A 24 -7.74 1.23 -5.83
N LEU A 25 -7.17 1.07 -4.63
CA LEU A 25 -6.72 -0.22 -4.11
C LEU A 25 -7.87 -1.23 -3.98
N HIS A 26 -9.03 -0.78 -3.49
CA HIS A 26 -10.25 -1.59 -3.43
C HIS A 26 -10.72 -2.02 -4.83
N LYS A 27 -10.79 -1.09 -5.79
CA LYS A 27 -11.17 -1.43 -7.18
C LYS A 27 -10.20 -2.43 -7.80
N ASP A 28 -8.91 -2.24 -7.59
CA ASP A 28 -7.88 -3.14 -8.09
C ASP A 28 -8.04 -4.57 -7.51
N ARG A 29 -8.41 -4.72 -6.24
CA ARG A 29 -8.71 -6.03 -5.63
C ARG A 29 -9.92 -6.74 -6.26
N LEU A 30 -10.92 -5.98 -6.70
CA LEU A 30 -12.11 -6.53 -7.36
C LEU A 30 -11.81 -6.95 -8.80
N GLU A 31 -10.92 -6.22 -9.48
CA GLU A 31 -10.60 -6.40 -10.90
C GLU A 31 -9.48 -7.44 -11.13
N ASN A 32 -8.56 -7.60 -10.18
CA ASN A 32 -7.36 -8.42 -10.35
C ASN A 32 -7.27 -9.52 -9.28
N SER A 33 -6.86 -10.70 -9.71
CA SER A 33 -6.62 -11.88 -8.87
C SER A 33 -5.13 -12.16 -8.64
N ASP A 34 -4.25 -11.22 -9.02
CA ASP A 34 -2.78 -11.33 -8.98
C ASP A 34 -2.17 -10.82 -7.67
N TRP A 35 -2.98 -10.68 -6.63
CA TRP A 35 -2.51 -10.28 -5.31
C TRP A 35 -1.77 -11.44 -4.66
N GLU A 36 -0.65 -11.16 -4.00
CA GLU A 36 0.05 -12.15 -3.17
C GLU A 36 -0.86 -12.60 -2.02
N ASN A 37 -1.59 -11.64 -1.41
CA ASN A 37 -2.48 -11.90 -0.28
C ASN A 37 -3.95 -11.85 -0.69
N ASN A 38 -4.56 -13.02 -0.80
CA ASN A 38 -5.92 -13.17 -1.37
C ASN A 38 -7.04 -13.25 -0.32
N SER A 39 -6.72 -13.34 0.97
CA SER A 39 -7.68 -13.33 2.08
C SER A 39 -7.49 -12.09 2.96
N ILE A 40 -8.47 -11.77 3.80
CA ILE A 40 -8.33 -10.66 4.75
C ILE A 40 -7.24 -10.96 5.79
N GLU A 41 -7.10 -12.22 6.21
CA GLU A 41 -6.10 -12.67 7.17
C GLU A 41 -4.69 -12.49 6.62
N SER A 42 -4.41 -13.04 5.43
CA SER A 42 -3.10 -12.89 4.75
C SER A 42 -2.78 -11.42 4.47
N PHE A 43 -3.77 -10.63 4.04
CA PHE A 43 -3.56 -9.20 3.81
C PHE A 43 -3.16 -8.46 5.09
N LEU A 44 -3.86 -8.71 6.20
CA LEU A 44 -3.58 -8.07 7.49
C LEU A 44 -2.21 -8.50 8.06
N GLU A 45 -1.84 -9.76 7.88
CA GLU A 45 -0.53 -10.29 8.25
C GLU A 45 0.59 -9.60 7.45
N ALA A 46 0.48 -9.56 6.12
CA ALA A 46 1.48 -8.96 5.24
C ALA A 46 1.70 -7.46 5.51
N ILE A 47 0.62 -6.66 5.66
CA ILE A 47 0.77 -5.23 5.95
C ILE A 47 1.40 -4.99 7.32
N HIS A 48 1.11 -5.84 8.30
CA HIS A 48 1.69 -5.75 9.64
C HIS A 48 3.18 -6.08 9.61
N ASP A 49 3.54 -7.19 8.99
CA ASP A 49 4.91 -7.69 8.95
C ASP A 49 5.81 -6.76 8.15
N TRP A 50 5.38 -6.30 6.99
CA TRP A 50 6.13 -5.30 6.24
C TRP A 50 6.18 -3.95 6.98
N GLY A 51 5.07 -3.54 7.59
CA GLY A 51 5.01 -2.31 8.39
C GLY A 51 6.03 -2.32 9.54
N LYS A 52 6.20 -3.46 10.20
CA LYS A 52 7.18 -3.70 11.27
C LYS A 52 8.61 -3.76 10.73
N ALA A 53 8.84 -4.51 9.66
CA ALA A 53 10.17 -4.65 9.05
C ALA A 53 10.72 -3.30 8.55
N SER A 54 9.86 -2.44 8.02
CA SER A 54 10.23 -1.15 7.43
C SER A 54 10.07 0.06 8.37
N ILE A 55 9.90 -0.17 9.69
CA ILE A 55 9.66 0.92 10.66
C ILE A 55 10.78 1.97 10.71
N ASN A 56 12.00 1.56 10.38
CA ASN A 56 13.19 2.41 10.28
C ASN A 56 13.68 2.61 8.83
N GLY A 57 12.82 2.32 7.84
CA GLY A 57 13.24 2.18 6.44
C GLY A 57 13.85 0.81 6.12
N LEU A 58 14.18 0.59 4.85
CA LEU A 58 14.92 -0.58 4.34
C LEU A 58 15.98 -0.10 3.33
N GLU A 59 16.86 -1.00 2.87
CA GLU A 59 17.92 -0.67 1.90
C GLU A 59 17.41 0.06 0.65
N PHE A 60 16.25 -0.33 0.12
CA PHE A 60 15.63 0.25 -1.07
C PHE A 60 14.31 0.98 -0.77
N TYR A 61 14.05 1.31 0.50
CA TYR A 61 12.83 1.98 0.90
C TYR A 61 13.11 3.03 1.98
N GLU A 62 12.90 4.29 1.63
CA GLU A 62 12.94 5.39 2.58
C GLU A 62 11.55 5.62 3.17
N LYS A 63 11.45 5.60 4.51
CA LYS A 63 10.17 5.84 5.19
C LYS A 63 9.79 7.31 5.05
N PRO A 64 8.60 7.64 4.51
CA PRO A 64 8.18 9.03 4.43
C PRO A 64 7.81 9.58 5.82
N ASP A 65 8.05 10.87 6.02
CA ASP A 65 7.58 11.61 7.20
C ASP A 65 6.06 11.83 7.18
N ASN A 66 5.46 11.84 5.99
CA ASN A 66 4.03 11.98 5.81
C ASN A 66 3.30 10.70 6.25
N SER A 67 2.54 10.78 7.34
CA SER A 67 1.78 9.65 7.89
C SER A 67 0.77 9.07 6.89
N TRP A 68 0.12 9.89 6.08
CA TRP A 68 -0.83 9.41 5.06
C TRP A 68 -0.13 8.57 4.00
N LYS A 69 1.01 9.06 3.49
CA LYS A 69 1.83 8.31 2.53
C LYS A 69 2.36 7.02 3.15
N ARG A 70 2.80 7.06 4.41
CA ARG A 70 3.25 5.86 5.13
C ARG A 70 2.12 4.82 5.26
N CYS A 71 0.92 5.24 5.65
CA CYS A 71 -0.25 4.36 5.73
C CYS A 71 -0.59 3.76 4.35
N ALA A 72 -0.54 4.57 3.29
CA ALA A 72 -0.79 4.11 1.93
C ALA A 72 0.22 3.04 1.49
N GLN A 73 1.51 3.27 1.75
CA GLN A 73 2.57 2.31 1.43
C GLN A 73 2.42 1.01 2.20
N ILE A 74 2.07 1.06 3.50
CA ILE A 74 1.78 -0.15 4.29
C ILE A 74 0.64 -0.95 3.65
N LEU A 75 -0.48 -0.30 3.29
CA LEU A 75 -1.62 -0.97 2.64
C LEU A 75 -1.26 -1.53 1.26
N TYR A 76 -0.47 -0.81 0.47
CA TYR A 76 -0.01 -1.25 -0.85
C TYR A 76 0.81 -2.54 -0.76
N MET A 77 1.63 -2.70 0.29
CA MET A 77 2.42 -3.91 0.47
C MET A 77 1.56 -5.14 0.76
N GLY A 78 0.34 -4.97 1.27
CA GLY A 78 -0.62 -6.08 1.36
C GLY A 78 -1.00 -6.67 0.00
N LYS A 79 -0.83 -5.93 -1.11
CA LYS A 79 -1.00 -6.48 -2.47
C LYS A 79 0.22 -7.30 -2.92
N ILE A 80 1.44 -6.83 -2.65
CA ILE A 80 2.67 -7.28 -3.34
C ILE A 80 3.72 -7.96 -2.45
N TYR A 81 3.55 -7.94 -1.13
CA TYR A 81 4.47 -8.57 -0.18
C TYR A 81 4.01 -10.00 0.12
N GLU A 82 4.91 -10.98 -0.02
CA GLU A 82 4.66 -12.40 0.27
C GLU A 82 4.61 -12.73 1.77
#